data_AF-A0A076H3L6-F1
#
_entry.id   AF-A0A076H3L6-F1
#
_cell.length_a   1.000
_cell.length_b   1.000
_cell.length_c   1.000
_cell.angle_alpha   90.00
_cell.angle_beta   90.00
_cell.angle_gamma   90.00
#
_symmetry.space_group_name_H-M   'P 1'
#
loop_
_entity.id
_entity.type
_entity.pdbx_description
1 polymer ?
#
loop_
_entity_poly.entity_id
_entity_poly.type
_entity_poly.pdbx_seq_one_letter_code
_entity_poly.pdbx_strand_id
1 'polypeptide(L)' 'MTQNFQLNGRVVPLSAPSDRAVAQRVAAQFQRRIAENDWRPYRSQQEAVEAWSKLGGIRVAVMKALDLL' A
#
# COMPACT_ATOMS: atom_id res chain seq x y z
N MET A 1 -22.57 5.19 5.68
CA MET A 1 -21.42 5.19 6.61
C MET A 1 -20.15 4.97 5.80
N THR A 2 -19.31 5.98 5.67
CA THR A 2 -18.02 5.88 4.96
C THR A 2 -17.12 4.96 5.77
N GLN A 3 -16.83 3.76 5.25
CA GLN A 3 -15.93 2.84 5.95
C GLN A 3 -14.51 3.38 5.87
N ASN A 4 -13.94 3.75 7.01
CA ASN A 4 -12.54 4.18 7.08
C ASN A 4 -11.65 2.94 7.24
N PHE A 5 -10.68 2.76 6.34
CA PHE A 5 -9.63 1.75 6.51
C PHE A 5 -8.43 2.41 7.19
N GLN A 6 -8.08 1.93 8.38
CA GLN A 6 -6.91 2.41 9.11
C GLN A 6 -5.76 1.42 8.93
N LEU A 7 -4.56 1.95 8.65
CA LEU A 7 -3.33 1.20 8.51
C LEU A 7 -2.20 2.00 9.14
N ASN A 8 -1.47 1.38 10.08
CA ASN A 8 -0.37 2.01 10.82
C ASN A 8 -0.73 3.38 11.44
N GLY A 9 -1.94 3.49 12.01
CA GLY A 9 -2.45 4.75 12.58
C GLY A 9 -2.86 5.82 11.56
N ARG A 10 -2.76 5.55 10.25
CA ARG A 10 -3.16 6.46 9.16
C ARG A 10 -4.45 5.98 8.50
N VAL A 11 -5.27 6.93 8.04
CA VAL A 11 -6.50 6.62 7.29
C VAL A 11 -6.15 6.49 5.80
N VAL A 12 -6.51 5.34 5.22
CA VAL A 12 -6.48 5.13 3.77
C VAL A 12 -7.84 5.55 3.21
N PRO A 13 -7.90 6.57 2.33
CA PRO A 13 -9.15 7.00 1.72
C PRO A 13 -9.70 5.89 0.82
N LEU A 14 -10.99 5.58 0.99
CA LEU A 14 -11.73 4.63 0.15
C LEU A 14 -12.78 5.40 -0.65
N SER A 15 -12.90 5.13 -1.94
CA SER A 15 -13.90 5.75 -2.83
C SER A 15 -15.19 4.93 -2.91
N ALA A 16 -15.09 3.62 -2.72
CA ALA A 16 -16.22 2.69 -2.65
C ALA A 16 -16.02 1.62 -1.58
N PRO A 17 -17.09 0.97 -1.06
CA PRO A 17 -16.96 -0.12 -0.09
C PRO A 17 -16.08 -1.29 -0.57
N SER A 18 -16.07 -1.58 -1.88
CA SER A 18 -15.23 -2.60 -2.51
C SER A 18 -13.73 -2.31 -2.38
N ASP A 19 -13.35 -1.04 -2.25
CA ASP A 19 -11.94 -0.64 -2.16
C ASP A 19 -11.30 -1.14 -0.87
N ARG A 20 -12.09 -1.40 0.18
CA ARG A 20 -11.57 -1.93 1.45
C ARG A 20 -10.82 -3.25 1.25
N ALA A 21 -11.42 -4.18 0.50
CA ALA A 21 -10.81 -5.47 0.22
C ALA A 21 -9.56 -5.34 -0.68
N VAL A 22 -9.52 -4.32 -1.54
CA VAL A 22 -8.33 -4.00 -2.35
C VAL A 22 -7.23 -3.42 -1.45
N ALA A 23 -7.55 -2.46 -0.59
CA ALA A 23 -6.59 -1.83 0.33
C ALA A 23 -5.95 -2.86 1.27
N GLN A 24 -6.76 -3.76 1.83
CA GLN A 24 -6.28 -4.84 2.69
C GLN A 24 -5.32 -5.78 1.96
N ARG A 25 -5.65 -6.18 0.72
CA ARG A 25 -4.76 -7.06 -0.08
C ARG A 25 -3.44 -6.37 -0.42
N VAL A 26 -3.49 -5.09 -0.81
CA VAL A 26 -2.28 -4.33 -1.12
C VAL A 26 -1.43 -4.12 0.15
N ALA A 27 -2.06 -3.82 1.29
CA ALA A 27 -1.37 -3.68 2.57
C ALA A 27 -0.65 -4.98 2.96
N ALA A 28 -1.36 -6.11 2.91
CA ALA A 28 -0.77 -7.41 3.20
C ALA A 28 0.38 -7.76 2.26
N GLN A 29 0.25 -7.45 0.96
CA GLN A 29 1.31 -7.66 -0.02
C GLN A 29 2.57 -6.84 0.33
N PHE A 30 2.42 -5.56 0.66
CA PHE A 30 3.57 -4.71 0.99
C PHE A 30 4.19 -5.05 2.33
N GLN A 31 3.39 -5.31 3.37
CA GLN A 31 3.88 -5.75 4.67
C GLN A 31 4.70 -7.04 4.56
N ARG A 32 4.22 -8.00 3.75
CA ARG A 32 4.97 -9.23 3.47
C ARG A 32 6.32 -8.92 2.81
N ARG A 33 6.34 -8.08 1.76
CA ARG A 33 7.58 -7.70 1.07
C ARG A 33 8.57 -6.97 1.97
N ILE A 34 8.08 -6.10 2.86
CA ILE A 34 8.90 -5.45 3.88
C ILE A 34 9.48 -6.49 4.84
N ALA A 35 8.66 -7.39 5.37
CA ALA A 35 9.08 -8.40 6.34
C ALA A 35 10.07 -9.42 5.75
N GLU A 36 9.86 -9.85 4.51
CA GLU A 36 10.73 -10.79 3.79
C GLU A 36 11.92 -10.10 3.12
N ASN A 37 11.98 -8.76 3.13
CA ASN A 37 12.90 -7.96 2.34
C ASN A 37 12.88 -8.36 0.84
N ASP A 38 11.71 -8.72 0.31
CA ASP A 38 11.52 -9.25 -1.05
C ASP A 38 10.99 -8.17 -2.01
N TRP A 39 11.93 -7.58 -2.75
CA TRP A 39 11.66 -6.49 -3.69
C TRP A 39 11.59 -6.93 -5.15
N ARG A 40 11.62 -8.24 -5.43
CA ARG A 40 11.57 -8.73 -6.81
C ARG A 40 10.31 -8.28 -7.56
N PRO A 41 10.43 -7.94 -8.86
CA PRO A 41 11.63 -8.06 -9.71
C PRO A 41 12.60 -6.87 -9.64
N TYR A 42 12.36 -5.89 -8.78
CA TYR A 42 13.21 -4.72 -8.62
C TYR A 42 14.51 -5.07 -7.87
N ARG A 43 15.56 -4.27 -8.08
CA ARG A 43 16.87 -4.46 -7.45
C ARG A 43 16.89 -4.00 -5.99
N SER A 44 15.99 -3.11 -5.60
CA SER A 44 15.91 -2.56 -4.25
C SER A 44 14.49 -2.15 -3.85
N GLN A 45 14.29 -1.93 -2.55
CA GLN A 45 13.06 -1.33 -2.02
C GLN A 45 12.75 0.01 -2.68
N GLN A 46 13.76 0.87 -2.85
CA GLN A 46 13.59 2.20 -3.41
C GLN A 46 13.10 2.15 -4.85
N GLU A 47 13.65 1.26 -5.67
CA GLU A 47 13.22 1.05 -7.06
C GLU A 47 11.78 0.51 -7.12
N ALA A 48 11.44 -0.43 -6.22
CA ALA A 48 10.07 -0.95 -6.12
C ALA A 48 9.07 0.15 -5.74
N VAL A 49 9.40 0.95 -4.73
CA VAL A 49 8.58 2.07 -4.25
C VAL A 49 8.42 3.13 -5.35
N GLU A 50 9.48 3.48 -6.08
CA GLU A 50 9.39 4.44 -7.18
C GLU A 50 8.53 3.92 -8.35
N ALA A 51 8.64 2.64 -8.68
CA ALA A 51 7.82 2.04 -9.73
C ALA A 51 6.33 1.98 -9.31
N TRP A 52 6.05 1.63 -8.06
CA TRP A 52 4.68 1.55 -7.55
C TRP A 52 4.03 2.92 -7.34
N SER A 53 4.81 3.95 -7.00
CA SER A 53 4.28 5.30 -6.79
C SER A 53 3.68 5.89 -8.08
N LYS A 54 4.23 5.53 -9.23
CA LYS A 54 3.73 5.93 -10.57
C LYS A 54 2.33 5.38 -10.89
N LEU A 55 1.87 4.34 -10.19
CA LEU A 55 0.55 3.73 -10.41
C LEU A 55 -0.60 4.51 -9.73
N GLY A 56 -0.29 5.37 -8.76
CA GLY A 56 -1.29 6.18 -8.08
C GLY A 56 -2.32 5.40 -7.23
N GLY A 57 -3.41 6.07 -6.91
CA GLY A 57 -4.61 5.48 -6.30
C GLY A 57 -4.39 4.81 -4.94
N ILE A 58 -5.15 3.74 -4.70
CA ILE A 58 -5.16 3.01 -3.43
C ILE A 58 -3.80 2.45 -3.05
N ARG A 59 -2.96 2.12 -4.04
CA ARG A 59 -1.61 1.60 -3.81
C ARG A 59 -0.71 2.66 -3.19
N VAL A 60 -0.72 3.88 -3.73
CA VAL A 60 0.02 5.02 -3.15
C VAL A 60 -0.50 5.38 -1.76
N ALA A 61 -1.83 5.35 -1.56
CA ALA A 61 -2.40 5.61 -0.25
C ALA A 61 -1.94 4.59 0.81
N VAL A 62 -1.89 3.31 0.45
CA VAL A 62 -1.35 2.25 1.32
C VAL A 62 0.15 2.43 1.56
N MET A 63 0.93 2.81 0.55
CA MET A 63 2.37 3.08 0.71
C MET A 63 2.65 4.21 1.69
N LYS A 64 1.92 5.33 1.58
CA LYS A 64 1.97 6.42 2.56
C LYS A 64 1.56 5.95 3.95
N ALA A 65 0.54 5.10 4.05
CA ALA A 65 0.13 4.55 5.33
C ALA A 65 1.21 3.65 5.96
N LEU A 66 2.01 2.93 5.15
CA LEU A 66 3.11 2.07 5.60
C LEU A 66 4.47 2.78 5.72
N ASP A 67 4.51 4.12 5.64
CA ASP A 67 5.75 4.90 5.67
C ASP A 67 6.78 4.51 4.59
N LEU A 68 6.29 4.05 3.44
CA LEU A 68 7.11 3.80 2.24
C LEU A 68 7.27 5.05 1.36
N LEU A 69 6.40 6.05 1.53
CA LEU A 69 6.35 7.33 0.80
C LEU A 69 6.02 8.48 1.75
#